data_AF-A0A3M6K340-F1
#
_entry.id   AF-A0A3M6K340-F1
#
_cell.length_a   1.000
_cell.length_b   1.000
_cell.length_c   1.000
_cell.angle_alpha   90.00
_cell.angle_beta   90.00
_cell.angle_gamma   90.00
#
_symmetry.space_group_name_H-M   'P 1'
#
loop_
_entity.id
_entity.type
_entity.pdbx_description
1 polymer ?
#
loop_
_entity_poly.entity_id
_entity_poly.type
_entity_poly.pdbx_seq_one_letter_code
_entity_poly.pdbx_strand_id
1 'polypeptide(L)' 'MEQEKLYHCIFKEKAMLVFKDSQDVMNCYEIEEKELVEKIKQIHSDDDLEKLFDDYLKGQDLNN' A
#
# COMPACT_ATOMS: atom_id res chain seq x y z
N MET A 1 -8.98 -9.67 9.94
CA MET A 1 -8.53 -8.37 9.42
C MET A 1 -9.44 -7.32 10.00
N GLU A 2 -8.86 -6.32 10.61
CA GLU A 2 -9.59 -5.17 11.16
C GLU A 2 -10.18 -4.36 10.00
N GLN A 3 -11.35 -3.76 10.24
CA GLN A 3 -11.94 -2.82 9.29
C GLN A 3 -11.09 -1.56 9.23
N GLU A 4 -11.06 -0.93 8.08
CA GLU A 4 -10.33 0.32 7.82
C GLU A 4 -8.81 0.21 8.02
N LYS A 5 -8.28 -1.02 8.14
CA LYS A 5 -6.84 -1.27 8.23
C LYS A 5 -6.29 -1.75 6.89
N LEU A 6 -5.23 -1.10 6.43
CA LEU A 6 -4.48 -1.49 5.24
C LEU A 6 -3.44 -2.55 5.61
N TYR A 7 -3.47 -3.68 4.91
CA TYR A 7 -2.47 -4.73 5.03
C TYR A 7 -1.70 -4.84 3.73
N HIS A 8 -0.44 -5.28 3.81
CA HIS A 8 0.37 -5.52 2.62
C HIS A 8 1.08 -6.87 2.69
N CYS A 9 1.36 -7.45 1.54
CA CYS A 9 2.31 -8.53 1.41
C CYS A 9 3.01 -8.49 0.06
N ILE A 10 4.14 -9.20 -0.05
CA ILE A 10 4.87 -9.35 -1.29
C ILE A 10 4.59 -10.73 -1.88
N PHE A 11 4.05 -10.76 -3.10
CA PHE A 11 3.76 -11.98 -3.81
C PHE A 11 4.25 -11.89 -5.26
N LYS A 12 5.09 -12.85 -5.69
CA LYS A 12 5.68 -12.88 -7.05
C LYS A 12 6.31 -11.54 -7.48
N GLU A 13 7.07 -10.92 -6.59
CA GLU A 13 7.70 -9.61 -6.81
C GLU A 13 6.72 -8.43 -7.00
N LYS A 14 5.45 -8.63 -6.66
CA LYS A 14 4.44 -7.57 -6.63
C LYS A 14 4.03 -7.28 -5.19
N ALA A 15 3.71 -6.04 -4.89
CA ALA A 15 3.10 -5.71 -3.61
C ALA A 15 1.58 -5.81 -3.75
N MET A 16 0.97 -6.60 -2.88
CA MET A 16 -0.47 -6.76 -2.78
C MET A 16 -0.94 -5.97 -1.57
N LEU A 17 -1.82 -5.00 -1.78
CA LEU A 17 -2.47 -4.23 -0.73
C LEU A 17 -3.87 -4.78 -0.52
N VAL A 18 -4.21 -5.09 0.72
CA VAL A 18 -5.52 -5.62 1.09
C VAL A 18 -6.14 -4.70 2.12
N PHE A 19 -7.37 -4.26 1.83
CA PHE A 19 -8.12 -3.35 2.67
C PHE A 19 -9.53 -3.87 2.86
N LYS A 20 -9.99 -3.94 4.11
CA LYS A 20 -11.37 -4.29 4.43
C LYS A 20 -12.14 -3.00 4.74
N ASP A 21 -13.12 -2.68 3.91
CA ASP A 21 -13.92 -1.47 4.12
C ASP A 21 -15.04 -1.67 5.15
N SER A 22 -15.76 -0.58 5.45
CA SER A 22 -16.88 -0.55 6.40
C SER A 22 -18.12 -1.34 5.95
N GLN A 23 -18.18 -1.74 4.67
CA GLN A 23 -19.22 -2.60 4.12
C GLN A 23 -18.82 -4.09 4.16
N ASP A 24 -17.74 -4.41 4.89
CA ASP A 24 -17.13 -5.74 4.95
C ASP A 24 -16.61 -6.28 3.61
N VAL A 25 -16.44 -5.41 2.61
CA VAL A 25 -15.86 -5.78 1.32
C VAL A 25 -14.33 -5.78 1.43
N MET A 26 -13.72 -6.87 0.94
CA MET A 26 -12.26 -6.97 0.84
C MET A 26 -11.80 -6.46 -0.52
N ASN A 27 -11.11 -5.33 -0.50
CA ASN A 27 -10.46 -4.71 -1.65
C ASN A 27 -9.01 -5.22 -1.73
N CYS A 28 -8.54 -5.49 -2.94
CA CYS A 28 -7.17 -5.92 -3.22
C CYS A 28 -6.60 -5.10 -4.38
N TYR A 29 -5.46 -4.47 -4.15
CA TYR A 29 -4.75 -3.69 -5.16
C TYR A 29 -3.37 -4.29 -5.40
N GLU A 30 -2.97 -4.35 -6.66
CA GLU A 30 -1.67 -4.89 -7.08
C GLU A 30 -0.77 -3.75 -7.54
N ILE A 31 0.47 -3.74 -7.04
CA ILE A 31 1.52 -2.81 -7.44
C ILE A 31 2.63 -3.59 -8.14
N GLU A 32 2.86 -3.24 -9.41
CA GLU A 32 3.94 -3.79 -10.24
C GLU A 32 5.14 -2.85 -10.36
N GLU A 33 5.02 -1.59 -9.92
CA GLU A 33 6.09 -0.60 -10.01
C GLU A 33 7.26 -1.02 -9.11
N LYS A 34 8.38 -1.42 -9.74
CA LYS A 34 9.53 -2.02 -9.04
C LYS A 34 10.07 -1.15 -7.91
N GLU A 35 10.22 0.16 -8.13
CA GLU A 35 10.71 1.07 -7.09
C GLU A 35 9.79 1.11 -5.87
N LEU A 36 8.49 1.14 -6.10
CA LEU A 36 7.49 1.16 -5.04
C LEU A 36 7.44 -0.18 -4.31
N VAL A 37 7.53 -1.30 -5.02
CA VAL A 37 7.62 -2.64 -4.41
C VAL A 37 8.85 -2.77 -3.52
N GLU A 38 10.02 -2.29 -3.97
CA GLU A 38 11.25 -2.30 -3.17
C GLU A 38 11.12 -1.44 -1.90
N LYS A 39 10.45 -0.29 -1.99
CA LYS A 39 10.15 0.54 -0.81
C LYS A 39 9.23 -0.20 0.17
N ILE A 40 8.16 -0.82 -0.31
CA ILE A 40 7.22 -1.58 0.53
C ILE A 40 7.91 -2.77 1.21
N LYS A 41 8.83 -3.46 0.53
CA LYS A 41 9.63 -4.56 1.12
C LYS A 41 10.44 -4.16 2.35
N GLN A 42 10.83 -2.88 2.44
CA GLN A 42 11.67 -2.36 3.53
C GLN A 42 10.85 -1.86 4.72
N ILE A 43 9.52 -1.90 4.62
CA ILE A 43 8.62 -1.42 5.67
C ILE A 43 8.39 -2.50 6.71
N HIS A 44 8.42 -2.09 7.97
CA HIS A 44 8.25 -2.98 9.12
C HIS A 44 7.08 -2.58 10.02
N SER A 45 6.49 -1.40 9.80
CA SER A 45 5.35 -0.89 10.56
C SER A 45 4.22 -0.44 9.63
N ASP A 46 2.99 -0.50 10.13
CA ASP A 46 1.82 -0.03 9.38
C ASP A 46 1.88 1.49 9.15
N ASP A 47 2.38 2.26 10.13
CA ASP A 47 2.54 3.72 10.06
C ASP A 47 3.51 4.15 8.93
N ASP A 48 4.61 3.42 8.74
CA ASP A 48 5.57 3.68 7.66
C ASP A 48 4.96 3.41 6.27
N LEU A 49 4.05 2.43 6.17
CA LEU A 49 3.32 2.12 4.94
C LEU A 49 2.37 3.25 4.56
N GLU A 50 1.58 3.74 5.52
CA GLU A 50 0.70 4.89 5.30
C GLU A 50 1.50 6.11 4.87
N LYS A 51 2.61 6.40 5.56
CA LYS A 51 3.49 7.51 5.22
C LYS A 51 4.07 7.40 3.81
N LEU A 52 4.50 6.19 3.40
CA LEU A 52 5.01 5.96 2.05
C LEU A 52 3.97 6.34 0.99
N PHE A 53 2.71 5.92 1.18
CA PHE A 53 1.64 6.23 0.22
C PHE A 53 1.26 7.71 0.24
N ASP A 54 1.23 8.32 1.42
CA ASP A 54 1.03 9.76 1.58
C ASP A 54 2.08 10.57 0.81
N ASP A 55 3.36 10.22 0.96
CA ASP A 55 4.48 10.87 0.27
C ASP A 55 4.42 10.62 -1.24
N TYR A 56 4.03 9.41 -1.66
CA TYR A 56 3.85 9.06 -3.07
C TYR A 56 2.74 9.88 -3.74
N LEU A 57 1.58 10.04 -3.08
CA LEU A 57 0.47 10.86 -3.58
C LEU A 57 0.83 12.34 -3.64
N LYS A 58 1.47 12.89 -2.58
CA LYS A 58 1.94 14.28 -2.57
C LYS A 58 3.00 14.56 -3.64
N GLY A 59 3.87 13.59 -3.92
CA GLY A 59 4.85 13.66 -4.99
C GLY A 59 4.23 13.67 -6.38
N GLN A 60 3.06 13.06 -6.57
CA GLN A 60 2.32 13.11 -7.83
C GLN A 60 1.55 14.43 -8.03
N ASP A 61 1.01 15.02 -6.96
CA ASP A 61 0.32 16.32 -7.02
C ASP A 61 1.24 17.49 -7.44
N LEU A 62 2.55 17.36 -7.24
CA LEU A 62 3.53 18.37 -7.69
C LEU A 62 3.80 18.36 -9.20
N ASN A 63 3.25 17.38 -9.94
CA ASN A 63 3.40 17.27 -11.39
C ASN A 63 2.14 17.67 -12.17
N ASN A 64 1.16 18.32 -11.53
CA ASN A 64 -0.07 18.81 -12.17
C ASN A 64 -0.09 20.34 -12.31
#